data_AF-A0A9D3RV67-F1
#
_entry.id   AF-A0A9D3RV67-F1
#
_cell.length_a   1.000
_cell.length_b   1.000
_cell.length_c   1.000
_cell.angle_alpha   90.00
_cell.angle_beta   90.00
_cell.angle_gamma   90.00
#
_symmetry.space_group_name_H-M   'P 1'
#
loop_
_entity.id
_entity.type
_entity.pdbx_description
1 polymer ?
#
loop_
_entity_poly.entity_id
_entity_poly.type
_entity_poly.pdbx_seq_one_letter_code
_entity_poly.pdbx_strand_id
1 'polypeptide(L)'
;MSLVQRYKRTFKQYGKVMIPVHFLTSTMWFGTFYYAAMKGVNLVPFLEMIGVPEKMVDLLEHSQGGYALTAYAMYKIATPARYTVTLGGTSLSVKYLRRKGYMSTPPPVKEYLQDKMEATRGRISEKMEETKDRFSERMGETKDKFAERLQETKGRVSFRKKVE
;
A
#
# COMPACT_ATOMS: atom_id res chain seq x y z
N MET A 1 7.32 -2.63 -3.60
CA MET A 1 6.27 -2.48 -2.57
C MET A 1 6.93 -2.00 -1.29
N SER A 2 6.53 -0.84 -0.77
CA SER A 2 7.11 -0.30 0.46
C SER A 2 6.63 -1.07 1.70
N LEU A 3 7.40 -1.05 2.79
CA LEU A 3 7.03 -1.69 4.06
C LEU A 3 5.69 -1.18 4.60
N VAL A 4 5.41 0.11 4.41
CA VAL A 4 4.15 0.75 4.81
C VAL A 4 2.96 0.22 3.99
N GLN A 5 3.15 -0.02 2.69
CA GLN A 5 2.11 -0.64 1.86
C GLN A 5 1.84 -2.09 2.26
N ARG A 6 2.89 -2.85 2.61
CA ARG A 6 2.74 -4.21 3.16
C ARG A 6 1.99 -4.19 4.50
N TYR A 7 2.36 -3.28 5.41
CA TYR A 7 1.67 -3.09 6.68
C TYR A 7 0.19 -2.77 6.49
N LYS A 8 -0.16 -1.79 5.63
CA LYS A 8 -1.56 -1.43 5.35
C LYS A 8 -2.36 -2.59 4.76
N ARG A 9 -1.76 -3.39 3.86
CA ARG A 9 -2.41 -4.59 3.30
C ARG A 9 -2.63 -5.66 4.36
N THR A 10 -1.62 -5.99 5.16
CA THR A 10 -1.71 -6.99 6.24
C THR A 10 -2.70 -6.54 7.31
N PHE A 11 -2.74 -5.25 7.65
CA PHE A 11 -3.70 -4.69 8.61
C PHE A 11 -5.14 -4.77 8.09
N LYS A 12 -5.39 -4.47 6.82
CA LYS A 12 -6.74 -4.55 6.22
C LYS A 12 -7.24 -6.00 6.10
N GLN A 13 -6.36 -6.94 5.80
CA GLN A 13 -6.72 -8.36 5.61
C GLN A 13 -6.74 -9.18 6.91
N TYR A 14 -5.88 -8.85 7.87
CA TYR A 14 -5.66 -9.64 9.08
C TYR A 14 -5.74 -8.81 10.37
N GLY A 15 -6.36 -7.63 10.33
CA GLY A 15 -6.48 -6.72 11.48
C GLY A 15 -6.95 -7.41 12.77
N LYS A 16 -7.93 -8.32 12.67
CA LYS A 16 -8.45 -9.09 13.82
C LYS A 16 -7.39 -9.95 14.53
N VAL A 17 -6.36 -10.38 13.82
CA VAL A 17 -5.27 -11.24 14.30
C VAL A 17 -4.05 -10.42 14.65
N MET A 18 -3.80 -9.39 13.84
CA MET A 18 -2.71 -8.47 14.02
C MET A 18 -2.85 -7.67 15.32
N ILE A 19 -4.06 -7.23 15.68
CA ILE A 19 -4.31 -6.49 16.93
C ILE A 19 -3.88 -7.32 18.15
N PRO A 20 -4.39 -8.54 18.40
CA PRO A 20 -3.98 -9.32 19.56
C PRO A 20 -2.49 -9.70 19.51
N VAL A 21 -1.94 -10.02 18.33
CA VAL A 21 -0.50 -10.29 18.18
C VAL A 21 0.34 -9.04 18.51
N HIS A 22 -0.11 -7.86 18.11
CA HIS A 22 0.59 -6.61 18.41
C HIS A 22 0.54 -6.29 19.91
N PHE A 23 -0.59 -6.53 20.57
CA PHE A 23 -0.71 -6.38 22.02
C PHE A 23 0.22 -7.36 22.75
N LEU A 24 0.24 -8.64 22.36
CA LEU A 24 1.10 -9.69 22.94
C LEU A 24 2.58 -9.37 22.76
N THR A 25 2.99 -9.05 21.54
CA THR A 25 4.38 -8.70 21.25
C THR A 25 4.79 -7.41 21.95
N SER A 26 3.91 -6.42 22.07
CA SER A 26 4.21 -5.17 22.78
C SER A 26 4.36 -5.39 24.28
N THR A 27 3.53 -6.24 24.90
CA THR A 27 3.70 -6.65 26.31
C THR A 27 4.98 -7.45 26.51
N MET A 28 5.31 -8.35 25.58
CA MET A 28 6.55 -9.12 25.61
C MET A 28 7.80 -8.21 25.55
N TRP A 29 7.84 -7.26 24.62
CA TRP A 29 8.94 -6.30 24.50
C TRP A 29 9.04 -5.39 25.72
N PHE A 30 7.92 -4.83 26.17
CA PHE A 30 7.89 -3.98 27.37
C PHE A 30 8.34 -4.74 28.61
N GLY A 31 7.85 -5.96 28.82
CA GLY A 31 8.26 -6.82 29.94
C GLY A 31 9.73 -7.23 29.87
N THR A 32 10.25 -7.52 28.67
CA THR A 32 11.66 -7.85 28.47
C THR A 32 12.57 -6.66 28.84
N PHE A 33 12.22 -5.45 28.39
CA PHE A 33 12.99 -4.25 28.73
C PHE A 33 12.86 -3.84 30.19
N TYR A 34 11.67 -3.99 30.78
CA TYR A 34 11.46 -3.73 32.20
C TYR A 34 12.28 -4.69 33.07
N TYR A 35 12.29 -5.98 32.73
CA TYR A 35 13.10 -6.98 33.42
C TYR A 35 14.61 -6.71 33.25
N ALA A 36 15.04 -6.33 32.05
CA ALA A 36 16.43 -5.94 31.79
C ALA A 36 16.85 -4.70 32.59
N ALA A 37 15.97 -3.69 32.68
CA ALA A 37 16.19 -2.51 33.50
C ALA A 37 16.28 -2.87 34.99
N MET A 38 15.37 -3.71 35.51
CA MET A 38 15.43 -4.21 36.89
C MET A 38 16.70 -5.01 37.20
N LYS A 39 17.29 -5.66 36.19
CA LYS A 39 18.54 -6.42 36.31
C LYS A 39 19.80 -5.56 36.14
N GLY A 40 19.67 -4.24 35.99
CA GLY A 40 20.80 -3.32 35.88
C GLY A 40 21.55 -3.44 34.55
N VAL A 41 20.87 -3.85 33.47
CA VAL A 41 21.47 -3.78 32.13
C VAL A 41 21.64 -2.30 31.80
N ASN A 42 22.88 -1.86 31.59
CA ASN A 42 23.19 -0.49 31.16
C ASN A 42 22.59 -0.21 29.77
N LEU A 43 21.43 0.44 29.75
CA LEU A 43 20.72 0.87 28.55
C LEU A 43 21.17 2.26 28.06
N VAL A 44 22.01 2.92 28.88
CA VAL A 44 22.66 4.21 28.66
C VAL A 44 23.30 4.35 27.27
N PRO A 45 24.05 3.37 26.71
CA PRO A 45 24.67 3.51 25.39
C PRO A 45 23.67 3.69 24.24
N PHE A 46 22.43 3.21 24.40
CA PHE A 46 21.38 3.35 23.40
C PHE A 46 20.64 4.69 23.50
N LEU A 47 20.58 5.30 24.69
CA LEU A 47 20.04 6.65 24.88
C LEU A 47 21.07 7.73 24.48
N GLU A 48 22.35 7.46 24.70
CA GLU A 48 23.46 8.34 24.30
C GLU A 48 23.53 8.51 22.77
N MET A 49 23.21 7.45 22.03
CA MET A 49 23.05 7.46 20.57
C MET A 49 21.93 8.42 20.08
N ILE A 50 21.03 8.85 20.96
CA ILE A 50 19.92 9.80 20.68
C ILE A 50 20.20 11.19 21.29
N GLY A 51 21.30 11.37 22.03
CA GLY A 51 21.74 12.67 22.55
C GLY A 51 21.08 13.11 23.86
N VAL A 52 20.54 12.18 24.65
CA VAL A 52 19.99 12.48 25.99
C VAL A 52 21.12 12.44 27.03
N PRO A 53 21.30 13.48 27.88
CA PRO A 53 22.41 13.52 28.84
C PRO A 53 22.30 12.44 29.92
N GLU A 54 23.39 11.70 30.16
CA GLU A 54 23.47 10.58 31.12
C GLU A 54 22.98 10.94 32.52
N LYS A 55 23.22 12.17 32.98
CA LYS A 55 22.81 12.65 34.32
C LYS A 55 21.29 12.66 34.55
N MET A 56 20.49 12.76 33.49
CA MET A 56 19.03 12.67 33.61
C MET A 56 18.57 11.21 33.71
N VAL A 57 19.28 10.30 33.05
CA VAL A 57 18.95 8.87 33.05
C VAL A 57 19.34 8.25 34.39
N ASP A 58 20.54 8.58 34.88
CA ASP A 58 21.12 8.07 36.13
C ASP A 58 20.33 8.52 37.37
N LEU A 59 19.87 9.78 37.37
CA LEU A 59 19.03 10.33 38.45
C LEU A 59 17.62 9.73 38.47
N LEU A 60 17.12 9.28 37.31
CA LEU A 60 15.85 8.57 37.22
C LEU A 60 16.00 7.09 37.56
N GLU A 61 17.08 6.43 37.15
CA GLU A 61 17.38 5.01 37.36
C GLU A 61 17.47 4.61 38.84
N HIS A 62 17.93 5.52 39.70
CA HIS A 62 17.96 5.31 41.16
C HIS A 62 16.61 5.48 41.88
N SER A 63 15.55 5.82 41.16
CA SER A 63 14.16 5.87 41.66
C SER A 63 13.40 4.60 41.26
N GLN A 64 12.44 4.14 42.10
CA GLN A 64 11.55 3.03 41.74
C GLN A 64 10.81 3.23 40.41
N GLY A 65 10.62 4.49 39.97
CA GLY A 65 10.01 4.84 38.69
C GLY A 65 10.99 4.89 37.49
N GLY A 66 12.30 4.87 37.74
CA GLY A 66 13.34 4.93 36.72
C GLY A 66 13.30 3.78 35.73
N TYR A 67 13.14 2.57 36.25
CA TYR A 67 13.07 1.35 35.45
C TYR A 67 11.95 1.39 34.41
N ALA A 68 10.81 1.99 34.75
CA ALA A 68 9.69 2.15 33.83
C ALA A 68 10.00 3.16 32.70
N LEU A 69 10.69 4.27 33.03
CA LEU A 69 11.09 5.27 32.04
C LEU A 69 12.18 4.76 31.10
N THR A 70 13.19 4.07 31.64
CA THR A 70 14.26 3.44 30.85
C THR A 70 13.69 2.35 29.94
N ALA A 71 12.75 1.53 30.45
CA ALA A 71 12.04 0.53 29.63
C ALA A 71 11.21 1.18 28.52
N TYR A 72 10.57 2.33 28.79
CA TYR A 72 9.80 3.08 27.78
C TYR A 72 10.71 3.69 26.70
N ALA A 73 11.88 4.22 27.08
CA ALA A 73 12.87 4.72 26.13
C ALA A 73 13.37 3.60 25.20
N MET A 74 13.75 2.45 25.77
CA MET A 74 14.10 1.25 25.01
C MET A 74 12.98 0.77 24.09
N TYR A 75 11.73 0.78 24.58
CA TYR A 75 10.56 0.43 23.79
C TYR A 75 10.40 1.34 22.57
N LYS A 76 10.68 2.65 22.72
CA LYS A 76 10.71 3.61 21.60
C LYS A 76 11.80 3.28 20.59
N ILE A 77 13.00 2.91 21.04
CA ILE A 77 14.12 2.56 20.16
C ILE A 77 13.84 1.24 19.42
N ALA A 78 13.23 0.28 20.10
CA ALA A 78 12.88 -1.01 19.53
C ALA A 78 11.66 -0.95 18.60
N THR A 79 11.02 0.20 18.42
CA THR A 79 9.84 0.38 17.56
C THR A 79 9.99 -0.26 16.17
N PRO A 80 11.04 0.00 15.37
CA PRO A 80 11.24 -0.69 14.09
C PRO A 80 11.32 -2.21 14.23
N ALA A 81 12.07 -2.73 15.20
CA ALA A 81 12.18 -4.17 15.47
C ALA A 81 10.85 -4.79 15.94
N ARG A 82 10.09 -4.06 16.75
CA ARG A 82 8.76 -4.48 17.24
C ARG A 82 7.77 -4.59 16.09
N TYR A 83 7.75 -3.63 15.18
CA TYR A 83 6.89 -3.68 14.00
C TYR A 83 7.29 -4.79 13.03
N THR A 84 8.59 -5.04 12.83
CA THR A 84 9.04 -6.15 11.98
C THR A 84 8.67 -7.51 12.58
N VAL A 85 8.87 -7.69 13.89
CA VAL A 85 8.46 -8.91 14.61
C VAL A 85 6.95 -9.07 14.61
N THR A 86 6.17 -8.01 14.79
CA THR A 86 4.69 -8.07 14.72
C THR A 86 4.24 -8.50 13.32
N LEU A 87 4.83 -7.95 12.25
CA LEU A 87 4.48 -8.30 10.87
C LEU A 87 4.87 -9.73 10.52
N GLY A 88 6.06 -10.18 10.93
CA GLY A 88 6.52 -11.55 10.78
C GLY A 88 5.65 -12.53 11.58
N GLY A 89 5.42 -12.22 12.86
CA GLY A 89 4.55 -12.96 13.77
C GLY A 89 3.12 -13.07 13.23
N THR A 90 2.53 -11.98 12.76
CA THR A 90 1.19 -11.97 12.15
C THR A 90 1.15 -12.89 10.93
N SER A 91 2.17 -12.85 10.07
CA SER A 91 2.24 -13.72 8.89
C SER A 91 2.34 -15.21 9.26
N LEU A 92 3.11 -15.53 10.31
CA LEU A 92 3.23 -16.91 10.84
C LEU A 92 1.94 -17.36 11.53
N SER A 93 1.34 -16.51 12.38
CA SER A 93 0.07 -16.77 13.05
C SER A 93 -1.03 -17.02 12.04
N VAL A 94 -1.15 -16.19 11.00
CA VAL A 94 -2.10 -16.40 9.90
C VAL A 94 -1.86 -17.74 9.21
N LYS A 95 -0.60 -18.09 8.90
CA LYS A 95 -0.25 -19.38 8.28
C LYS A 95 -0.63 -20.55 9.20
N TYR A 96 -0.44 -20.42 10.50
CA TYR A 96 -0.76 -21.43 11.50
C TYR A 96 -2.27 -21.60 11.71
N LEU A 97 -3.01 -20.51 11.90
CA LEU A 97 -4.48 -20.53 12.04
C LEU A 97 -5.18 -21.00 10.75
N ARG A 98 -4.61 -20.73 9.58
CA ARG A 98 -5.08 -21.29 8.29
C ARG A 98 -4.89 -22.81 8.23
N ARG A 99 -3.77 -23.34 8.74
CA ARG A 99 -3.53 -24.79 8.82
C ARG A 99 -4.50 -25.50 9.77
N LYS A 100 -4.91 -24.84 10.85
CA LYS A 100 -5.90 -25.37 11.81
C LYS A 100 -7.37 -25.12 11.43
N GLY A 101 -7.65 -24.47 10.29
CA GLY A 101 -9.01 -24.24 9.80
C GLY A 101 -9.80 -23.12 10.51
N TYR A 102 -9.17 -22.37 11.42
CA TYR A 102 -9.84 -21.29 12.18
C TYR A 102 -9.94 -19.95 11.41
N MET A 103 -9.41 -19.87 10.19
CA MET A 103 -9.57 -18.71 9.30
C MET A 103 -9.92 -19.14 7.88
N SER A 104 -11.08 -18.69 7.39
CA SER A 104 -11.39 -18.67 5.97
C SER A 104 -10.50 -17.66 5.27
N THR A 105 -9.87 -18.06 4.17
CA THR A 105 -9.11 -17.16 3.29
C THR A 105 -9.96 -15.93 2.95
N PRO A 106 -9.57 -14.70 3.33
CA PRO A 106 -10.13 -13.54 2.65
C PRO A 106 -9.69 -13.66 1.18
N PRO A 107 -10.60 -13.50 0.19
CA PRO A 107 -10.26 -13.69 -1.21
C PRO A 107 -9.26 -12.60 -1.64
N PRO A 108 -7.98 -12.93 -1.88
CA PRO A 108 -7.00 -11.97 -2.38
C PRO A 108 -7.25 -11.64 -3.85
N VAL A 109 -8.07 -12.48 -4.51
CA VAL A 109 -8.36 -12.41 -5.94
C VAL A 109 -9.28 -11.24 -6.26
N LYS A 110 -10.28 -10.91 -5.45
CA LYS A 110 -11.22 -9.82 -5.82
C LYS A 110 -10.52 -8.46 -5.85
N GLU A 111 -9.75 -8.09 -4.84
CA GLU A 111 -9.01 -6.83 -4.85
C GLU A 111 -7.86 -6.83 -5.88
N TYR A 112 -7.11 -7.94 -6.05
CA TYR A 112 -6.06 -8.02 -7.07
C TYR A 112 -6.62 -7.99 -8.50
N LEU A 113 -7.74 -8.67 -8.74
CA LEU A 113 -8.45 -8.66 -10.02
C LEU A 113 -9.07 -7.29 -10.26
N GLN A 114 -9.63 -6.64 -9.25
CA GLN A 114 -10.24 -5.31 -9.38
C GLN A 114 -9.18 -4.25 -9.67
N ASP A 115 -8.04 -4.27 -8.98
CA ASP A 115 -6.90 -3.37 -9.22
C ASP A 115 -6.29 -3.57 -10.62
N LYS A 116 -6.13 -4.84 -11.06
CA LYS A 116 -5.75 -5.14 -12.44
C LYS A 116 -6.82 -4.74 -13.45
N MET A 117 -8.09 -4.95 -13.15
CA MET A 117 -9.22 -4.65 -14.04
C MET A 117 -9.40 -3.15 -14.19
N GLU A 118 -9.19 -2.37 -13.13
CA GLU A 118 -9.22 -0.90 -13.15
C GLU A 118 -8.04 -0.35 -13.97
N ALA A 119 -6.82 -0.85 -13.73
CA ALA A 119 -5.65 -0.51 -14.54
C ALA A 119 -5.79 -0.92 -16.02
N THR A 120 -6.46 -2.05 -16.29
CA THR A 120 -6.72 -2.52 -17.66
C THR A 120 -7.84 -1.72 -18.32
N ARG A 121 -8.90 -1.37 -17.58
CA ARG A 121 -10.02 -0.54 -18.06
C ARG A 121 -9.55 0.86 -18.41
N GLY A 122 -8.67 1.47 -17.62
CA GLY A 122 -8.06 2.76 -17.94
C GLY A 122 -7.32 2.73 -19.28
N ARG A 123 -6.40 1.77 -19.47
CA ARG A 123 -5.64 1.62 -20.74
C ARG A 123 -6.52 1.28 -21.95
N ILE A 124 -7.58 0.48 -21.75
CA ILE A 124 -8.51 0.14 -22.83
C ILE A 124 -9.36 1.36 -23.20
N SER A 125 -9.83 2.13 -22.20
CA SER A 125 -10.61 3.34 -22.44
C SER A 125 -9.80 4.39 -23.20
N GLU A 126 -8.56 4.61 -22.79
CA GLU A 126 -7.62 5.53 -23.46
C GLU A 126 -7.37 5.11 -24.92
N LYS A 127 -7.06 3.83 -25.16
CA LYS A 127 -6.90 3.30 -26.53
C LYS A 127 -8.17 3.38 -27.36
N MET A 128 -9.34 3.18 -26.72
CA MET A 128 -10.63 3.24 -27.39
C MET A 128 -10.96 4.68 -27.79
N GLU A 129 -10.64 5.66 -26.94
CA GLU A 129 -10.78 7.09 -27.23
C GLU A 129 -9.88 7.50 -28.39
N GLU A 130 -8.58 7.18 -28.34
CA GLU A 130 -7.65 7.45 -29.45
C GLU A 130 -8.06 6.78 -30.77
N THR A 131 -8.60 5.56 -30.72
CA THR A 131 -9.06 4.84 -31.91
C THR A 131 -10.36 5.43 -32.45
N LYS A 132 -11.27 5.86 -31.57
CA LYS A 132 -12.54 6.48 -31.94
C LYS A 132 -12.31 7.83 -32.61
N ASP A 133 -11.37 8.63 -32.11
CA ASP A 133 -11.03 9.93 -32.70
C ASP A 133 -10.41 9.77 -34.08
N ARG A 134 -9.41 8.87 -34.24
CA ARG A 134 -8.83 8.56 -35.55
C ARG A 134 -9.85 8.01 -36.55
N PHE A 135 -10.80 7.21 -36.07
CA PHE A 135 -11.86 6.66 -36.92
C PHE A 135 -12.86 7.74 -37.34
N SER A 136 -13.25 8.62 -36.42
CA SER A 136 -14.13 9.76 -36.68
C SER A 136 -13.50 10.73 -37.68
N GLU A 137 -12.21 11.01 -37.54
CA GLU A 137 -11.45 11.85 -38.48
C GLU A 137 -11.43 11.24 -39.88
N ARG A 138 -11.05 9.96 -40.02
CA ARG A 138 -11.09 9.26 -41.32
C ARG A 138 -12.48 9.19 -41.94
N MET A 139 -13.51 9.01 -41.12
CA MET A 139 -14.90 8.97 -41.58
C MET A 139 -15.33 10.34 -42.11
N GLY A 140 -14.90 11.43 -41.45
CA GLY A 140 -15.08 12.80 -41.92
C GLY A 140 -14.44 13.01 -43.29
N GLU A 141 -13.14 12.74 -43.42
CA GLU A 141 -12.41 12.89 -44.68
C GLU A 141 -13.01 12.06 -45.83
N THR A 142 -13.51 10.86 -45.52
CA THR A 142 -14.12 9.98 -46.53
C THR A 142 -15.49 10.49 -46.96
N LYS A 143 -16.29 11.02 -46.04
CA LYS A 143 -17.58 11.66 -46.35
C LYS A 143 -17.39 12.90 -47.21
N ASP A 144 -16.41 13.73 -46.89
CA ASP A 144 -16.12 14.95 -47.65
C ASP A 144 -15.65 14.61 -49.08
N LYS A 145 -14.70 13.67 -49.23
CA LYS A 145 -14.26 13.18 -50.55
C LYS A 145 -15.40 12.57 -51.36
N PHE A 146 -16.34 11.88 -50.70
CA PHE A 146 -17.49 11.30 -51.38
C PHE A 146 -18.49 12.37 -51.83
N ALA A 147 -18.75 13.38 -50.98
CA ALA A 147 -19.60 14.52 -51.32
C ALA A 147 -19.02 15.35 -52.48
N GLU A 148 -17.72 15.57 -52.49
CA GLU A 148 -17.01 16.27 -53.57
C GLU A 148 -17.14 15.52 -54.91
N ARG A 149 -16.88 14.20 -54.94
CA ARG A 149 -17.06 13.38 -56.15
C ARG A 149 -18.50 13.37 -56.66
N LEU A 150 -19.47 13.40 -55.74
CA LEU A 150 -20.90 13.38 -56.08
C LEU A 150 -21.35 14.74 -56.65
N GLN A 151 -20.78 15.85 -56.15
CA GLN A 151 -20.96 17.17 -56.76
C GLN A 151 -20.30 17.27 -58.14
N GLU A 152 -19.07 16.76 -58.30
CA GLU A 152 -18.35 16.80 -59.58
C GLU A 152 -19.10 16.01 -60.68
N THR A 153 -19.60 14.82 -60.34
CA THR A 153 -20.41 14.01 -61.27
C THR A 153 -21.75 14.68 -61.58
N LYS A 154 -22.43 15.26 -60.60
CA LYS A 154 -23.68 16.01 -60.83
C LYS A 154 -23.46 17.24 -61.73
N GLY A 155 -22.34 17.95 -61.54
CA GLY A 155 -21.93 19.07 -62.39
C GLY A 155 -21.67 18.65 -63.84
N ARG A 156 -20.91 17.56 -64.06
CA ARG A 156 -20.64 17.00 -65.39
C ARG A 156 -21.91 16.53 -66.11
N VAL A 157 -22.82 15.88 -65.39
CA VAL A 157 -24.10 15.40 -65.95
C VAL A 157 -25.03 16.57 -66.29
N SER A 158 -25.07 17.61 -65.46
CA SER A 158 -25.82 18.86 -65.73
C SER A 158 -25.30 19.59 -66.96
N PHE A 159 -23.98 19.64 -67.15
CA PHE A 159 -23.35 20.30 -68.30
C PHE A 159 -23.67 19.56 -69.62
N ARG A 160 -23.63 18.23 -69.61
CA ARG A 160 -23.96 17.41 -70.79
C ARG A 160 -25.42 17.55 -71.24
N LYS A 161 -26.35 17.79 -70.30
CA LYS A 161 -27.79 17.94 -70.58
C LYS A 161 -28.19 19.34 -71.10
N LYS A 162 -27.28 20.33 -71.05
CA LYS A 162 -27.49 21.69 -71.58
C LYS A 162 -26.94 21.89 -72.99
N VAL A 163 -26.18 20.93 -73.51
CA VAL A 163 -25.48 20.99 -74.80
C VAL A 163 -26.21 20.18 -75.89
N GLU A 164 -27.23 19.38 -75.52
CA GLU A 164 -28.27 18.84 -76.42
C GLU A 164 -29.47 19.78 -76.44
#